data_AF-A0A2W4U739-F1
#
_entry.id   AF-A0A2W4U739-F1
#
_cell.length_a   1.000
_cell.length_b   1.000
_cell.length_c   1.000
_cell.angle_alpha   90.00
_cell.angle_beta   90.00
_cell.angle_gamma   90.00
#
_symmetry.space_group_name_H-M   'P 1'
#
loop_
_entity.id
_entity.type
_entity.pdbx_description
1 polymer ?
#
loop_
_entity_poly.entity_id
_entity_poly.type
_entity_poly.pdbx_seq_one_letter_code
_entity_poly.pdbx_strand_id
1 'polypeptide(L)'
;MLTALTLLNSASVIALAILPPRTGEDMLARAFIAESVDSKLRLTGDPAMVEAAALAFEIGPLPITIGERQRRTFMLASAVPTPVKNARQGEPAMVALEQGLTLTAFMRDLPQVAVLVERAALELDDAERHAREIAEGDIGPEALDRLQRARHGAALLAAVDLARACLYADLVGDGAAAKDRARALASRLPEPRLRSIVAFATMTGAVIGELGSTARAISAALRGR
;
A
#
# COMPACT_ATOMS: atom_id res chain seq x y z
N MET A 1 2.24 -13.52 -14.56
CA MET A 1 0.87 -12.94 -14.39
C MET A 1 0.41 -12.97 -12.95
N LEU A 2 0.44 -14.13 -12.26
CA LEU A 2 0.03 -14.22 -10.86
C LEU A 2 0.76 -13.21 -9.95
N THR A 3 2.09 -13.11 -10.04
CA THR A 3 2.87 -12.09 -9.29
C THR A 3 2.40 -10.66 -9.53
N ALA A 4 2.08 -10.30 -10.77
CA ALA A 4 1.61 -8.96 -11.11
C ALA A 4 0.22 -8.68 -10.50
N LEU A 5 -0.71 -9.65 -10.57
CA LEU A 5 -2.04 -9.53 -9.98
C LEU A 5 -1.97 -9.47 -8.46
N THR A 6 -1.16 -10.32 -7.83
CA THR A 6 -0.94 -10.28 -6.38
C THR A 6 -0.36 -8.94 -5.95
N LEU A 7 0.60 -8.41 -6.71
CA LEU A 7 1.21 -7.11 -6.44
C LEU A 7 0.20 -5.95 -6.56
N LEU A 8 -0.61 -5.93 -7.62
CA LEU A 8 -1.66 -4.92 -7.81
C LEU A 8 -2.74 -4.98 -6.72
N ASN A 9 -3.14 -6.20 -6.34
CA ASN A 9 -4.09 -6.41 -5.26
C ASN A 9 -3.51 -5.89 -3.92
N SER A 10 -2.27 -6.27 -3.60
CA SER A 10 -1.60 -5.82 -2.38
C SER A 10 -1.38 -4.31 -2.33
N ALA A 11 -0.99 -3.69 -3.46
CA ALA A 11 -0.87 -2.25 -3.56
C ALA A 11 -2.20 -1.53 -3.32
N SER A 12 -3.31 -2.06 -3.86
CA SER A 12 -4.66 -1.53 -3.63
C SER A 12 -5.08 -1.65 -2.17
N VAL A 13 -4.80 -2.79 -1.53
CA VAL A 13 -5.08 -3.03 -0.10
C VAL A 13 -4.30 -2.04 0.78
N ILE A 14 -3.01 -1.85 0.50
CA ILE A 14 -2.16 -0.87 1.22
C ILE A 14 -2.63 0.56 0.99
N ALA A 15 -3.05 0.91 -0.23
CA ALA A 15 -3.58 2.24 -0.53
C ALA A 15 -4.83 2.56 0.31
N LEU A 16 -5.74 1.58 0.49
CA LEU A 16 -6.92 1.75 1.36
C LEU A 16 -6.56 1.90 2.84
N ALA A 17 -5.48 1.26 3.29
CA ALA A 17 -4.92 1.49 4.62
C ALA A 17 -4.37 2.91 4.76
N ILE A 18 -3.75 3.48 3.72
CA ILE A 18 -3.15 4.82 3.82
C ILE A 18 -4.20 5.94 3.71
N LEU A 19 -5.10 5.87 2.72
CA LEU A 19 -5.98 6.99 2.35
C LEU A 19 -6.93 7.38 3.49
N PRO A 20 -6.88 8.61 4.04
CA PRO A 20 -7.84 9.03 5.05
C PRO A 20 -9.28 8.88 4.53
N PRO A 21 -10.19 8.22 5.28
CA PRO A 21 -11.57 8.06 4.84
C PRO A 21 -12.24 9.43 4.85
N ARG A 22 -12.87 9.82 3.74
CA ARG A 22 -13.56 11.10 3.58
C ARG A 22 -15.07 10.96 3.72
N THR A 23 -15.57 9.75 3.48
CA THR A 23 -16.99 9.42 3.47
C THR A 23 -17.25 8.18 4.32
N GLY A 24 -18.52 7.94 4.67
CA GLY A 24 -18.93 6.69 5.29
C GLY A 24 -18.65 5.47 4.41
N GLU A 25 -18.72 5.62 3.07
CA GLU A 25 -18.38 4.56 2.12
C GLU A 25 -16.89 4.19 2.18
N ASP A 26 -15.99 5.16 2.35
CA ASP A 26 -14.56 4.90 2.52
C ASP A 26 -14.29 4.10 3.81
N MET A 27 -15.01 4.43 4.90
CA MET A 27 -14.91 3.69 6.15
C MET A 27 -15.41 2.24 6.00
N LEU A 28 -16.52 2.04 5.28
CA LEU A 28 -17.06 0.71 4.99
C LEU A 28 -16.10 -0.11 4.12
N ALA A 29 -15.52 0.51 3.08
CA ALA A 29 -14.54 -0.14 2.21
C ALA A 29 -13.31 -0.59 2.99
N ARG A 30 -12.77 0.29 3.84
CA ARG A 30 -11.64 -0.05 4.72
C ARG A 30 -11.99 -1.18 5.67
N ALA A 31 -13.13 -1.12 6.34
CA ALA A 31 -13.57 -2.15 7.29
C ALA A 31 -13.74 -3.52 6.61
N PHE A 32 -14.34 -3.53 5.42
CA PHE A 32 -14.53 -4.74 4.63
C PHE A 32 -13.19 -5.38 4.23
N ILE A 33 -12.24 -4.57 3.73
CA ILE A 33 -10.91 -5.06 3.37
C ILE A 33 -10.14 -5.52 4.61
N ALA A 34 -10.24 -4.79 5.72
CA ALA A 34 -9.62 -5.16 6.99
C ALA A 34 -10.07 -6.55 7.47
N GLU A 35 -11.37 -6.83 7.44
CA GLU A 35 -11.92 -8.15 7.80
C GLU A 35 -11.47 -9.25 6.82
N SER A 36 -11.40 -8.95 5.53
CA SER A 36 -10.87 -9.88 4.53
C SER A 36 -9.38 -10.18 4.75
N VAL A 37 -8.59 -9.18 5.15
CA VAL A 37 -7.17 -9.33 5.48
C VAL A 37 -7.00 -10.13 6.76
N ASP A 38 -7.69 -9.79 7.85
CA ASP A 38 -7.62 -10.50 9.13
C ASP A 38 -8.01 -11.98 8.97
N SER A 39 -9.13 -12.26 8.31
CA SER A 39 -9.58 -13.65 8.08
C SER A 39 -8.57 -14.48 7.28
N LYS A 40 -7.92 -13.89 6.27
CA LYS A 40 -6.89 -14.58 5.47
C LYS A 40 -5.57 -14.75 6.22
N LEU A 41 -5.13 -13.75 6.97
CA LEU A 41 -3.86 -13.81 7.70
C LEU A 41 -3.92 -14.78 8.89
N ARG A 42 -5.09 -14.95 9.52
CA ARG A 42 -5.26 -15.99 10.54
C ARG A 42 -4.99 -17.40 10.01
N LEU A 43 -5.13 -17.62 8.70
CA LEU A 43 -4.81 -18.90 8.07
C LEU A 43 -3.32 -19.11 7.80
N THR A 44 -2.51 -18.02 7.76
CA THR A 44 -1.06 -18.12 7.50
C THR A 44 -0.26 -18.45 8.76
N GLY A 45 -0.81 -18.16 9.94
CA GLY A 45 -0.16 -18.43 11.22
C GLY A 45 1.00 -17.49 11.56
N ASP A 46 1.13 -16.35 10.86
CA ASP A 46 2.15 -15.32 11.14
C ASP A 46 1.58 -14.24 12.07
N PRO A 47 1.87 -14.29 13.39
CA PRO A 47 1.31 -13.34 14.35
C PRO A 47 1.80 -11.90 14.13
N ALA A 48 3.02 -11.72 13.63
CA ALA A 48 3.57 -10.39 13.38
C ALA A 48 2.88 -9.72 12.19
N MET A 49 2.58 -10.49 11.14
CA MET A 49 1.82 -10.01 9.99
C MET A 49 0.38 -9.65 10.37
N VAL A 50 -0.26 -10.46 11.21
CA VAL A 50 -1.60 -10.18 11.74
C VAL A 50 -1.60 -8.89 12.56
N GLU A 51 -0.64 -8.71 13.47
CA GLU A 51 -0.55 -7.51 14.31
C GLU A 51 -0.33 -6.24 13.48
N ALA A 52 0.60 -6.28 12.52
CA ALA A 52 0.86 -5.14 11.65
C ALA A 52 -0.36 -4.79 10.79
N ALA A 53 -1.08 -5.80 10.26
CA ALA A 53 -2.32 -5.57 9.53
C ALA A 53 -3.40 -4.97 10.42
N ALA A 54 -3.57 -5.49 11.64
CA ALA A 54 -4.54 -4.96 12.59
C ALA A 54 -4.31 -3.47 12.89
N LEU A 55 -3.06 -3.08 13.12
CA LEU A 55 -2.71 -1.68 13.37
C LEU A 55 -2.81 -0.82 12.10
N ALA A 56 -2.43 -1.33 10.93
CA ALA A 56 -2.50 -0.60 9.66
C ALA A 56 -3.93 -0.23 9.25
N PHE A 57 -4.86 -1.15 9.49
CA PHE A 57 -6.28 -0.98 9.16
C PHE A 57 -7.11 -0.40 10.32
N GLU A 58 -6.50 -0.15 11.49
CA GLU A 58 -7.21 0.21 12.72
C GLU A 58 -8.33 -0.79 13.03
N ILE A 59 -8.00 -2.08 12.97
CA ILE A 59 -8.90 -3.18 13.29
C ILE A 59 -9.17 -3.18 14.79
N GLY A 60 -10.06 -2.31 15.24
CA GLY A 60 -10.77 -2.38 16.51
C GLY A 60 -12.23 -2.76 16.28
N PRO A 61 -13.01 -3.09 17.34
CA PRO A 61 -14.44 -3.21 17.22
C PRO A 61 -14.99 -1.85 16.75
N LEU A 62 -15.34 -1.76 15.48
CA LEU A 62 -16.07 -0.60 14.98
C LEU A 62 -17.36 -0.49 15.79
N PRO A 63 -17.76 0.71 16.26
CA PRO A 63 -19.07 0.93 16.87
C PRO A 63 -20.22 0.75 15.85
N ILE A 64 -19.89 0.43 14.60
CA ILE A 64 -20.80 0.26 13.49
C ILE A 64 -20.82 -1.23 13.13
N THR A 65 -21.88 -1.92 13.56
CA THR A 65 -22.17 -3.28 13.10
C THR A 65 -22.60 -3.20 11.63
N ILE A 66 -21.67 -3.40 10.70
CA ILE A 66 -21.99 -3.41 9.27
C ILE A 66 -22.74 -4.71 8.98
N GLY A 67 -24.06 -4.61 8.84
CA GLY A 67 -24.90 -5.77 8.52
C GLY A 67 -24.50 -6.41 7.20
N GLU A 68 -24.61 -7.74 7.11
CA GLU A 68 -24.21 -8.54 5.94
C GLU A 68 -24.84 -8.06 4.62
N ARG A 69 -26.04 -7.45 4.71
CA ARG A 69 -26.74 -6.83 3.58
C ARG A 69 -25.99 -5.62 2.99
N GLN A 70 -25.48 -4.71 3.82
CA GLN A 70 -24.69 -3.56 3.36
C GLN A 70 -23.38 -4.01 2.72
N ARG A 71 -22.75 -5.06 3.26
CA ARG A 71 -21.56 -5.67 2.66
C ARG A 71 -21.85 -6.22 1.25
N ARG A 72 -22.93 -6.98 1.08
CA ARG A 72 -23.34 -7.49 -0.24
C ARG A 72 -23.66 -6.38 -1.22
N THR A 73 -24.35 -5.32 -0.77
CA THR A 73 -24.66 -4.16 -1.63
C THR A 73 -23.38 -3.44 -2.09
N PHE A 74 -22.42 -3.22 -1.19
CA PHE A 74 -21.14 -2.59 -1.54
C PHE A 74 -20.33 -3.46 -2.53
N MET A 75 -20.23 -4.77 -2.28
CA MET A 75 -19.57 -5.70 -3.21
C MET A 75 -20.25 -5.68 -4.58
N LEU A 76 -21.58 -5.77 -4.63
CA LEU A 76 -22.32 -5.76 -5.90
C LEU A 76 -22.21 -4.42 -6.63
N ALA A 77 -22.16 -3.30 -5.93
CA ALA A 77 -21.98 -1.97 -6.53
C ALA A 77 -20.55 -1.77 -7.07
N SER A 78 -19.54 -2.32 -6.39
CA SER A 78 -18.13 -2.18 -6.75
C SER A 78 -17.63 -3.25 -7.73
N ALA A 79 -18.33 -4.38 -7.84
CA ALA A 79 -17.99 -5.49 -8.74
C ALA A 79 -18.57 -5.32 -10.16
N VAL A 80 -19.28 -4.23 -10.46
CA VAL A 80 -19.73 -3.94 -11.82
C VAL A 80 -18.60 -3.22 -12.56
N PRO A 81 -17.87 -3.89 -13.48
CA PRO A 81 -16.97 -3.18 -14.35
C PRO A 81 -17.74 -2.12 -15.12
N THR A 82 -17.20 -0.90 -15.18
CA THR A 82 -17.82 0.19 -15.93
C THR A 82 -18.05 -0.27 -17.37
N PRO A 83 -19.26 -0.14 -17.94
CA PRO A 83 -19.53 -0.57 -19.30
C PRO A 83 -18.61 0.19 -20.26
N VAL A 84 -17.73 -0.55 -20.93
CA VAL A 84 -16.67 -0.02 -21.79
C VAL A 84 -17.29 0.52 -23.08
N LYS A 85 -17.76 1.77 -23.06
CA LYS A 85 -18.22 2.46 -24.29
C LYS A 85 -17.08 3.07 -25.12
N ASN A 86 -15.83 3.03 -24.63
CA ASN A 86 -14.68 3.69 -25.26
C ASN A 86 -13.44 2.77 -25.29
N ALA A 87 -13.53 1.59 -25.91
CA ALA A 87 -12.33 0.87 -26.33
C ALA A 87 -11.76 1.56 -27.58
N ARG A 88 -10.80 2.47 -27.41
CA ARG A 88 -10.05 3.05 -28.53
C ARG A 88 -9.09 1.99 -29.07
N GLN A 89 -9.14 1.71 -30.37
CA GLN A 89 -8.13 0.85 -31.01
C GLN A 89 -6.74 1.50 -30.84
N GLY A 90 -5.81 0.76 -30.23
CA GLY A 90 -4.41 1.17 -30.12
C GLY A 90 -4.00 1.90 -28.83
N GLU A 91 -4.92 2.19 -27.90
CA GLU A 91 -4.59 2.69 -26.55
C GLU A 91 -4.90 1.62 -25.49
N PRO A 92 -4.06 1.42 -24.46
CA PRO A 92 -4.30 0.42 -23.42
C PRO A 92 -5.53 0.81 -22.57
N ALA A 93 -6.71 0.34 -22.95
CA ALA A 93 -7.90 0.34 -22.11
C ALA A 93 -7.89 -0.89 -21.17
N MET A 94 -8.72 -0.91 -20.12
CA MET A 94 -8.85 -2.00 -19.12
C MET A 94 -8.90 -3.44 -19.69
N VAL A 95 -9.31 -3.65 -20.95
CA VAL A 95 -9.19 -4.93 -21.69
C VAL A 95 -7.74 -5.43 -21.77
N ALA A 96 -6.78 -4.52 -21.72
CA ALA A 96 -5.37 -4.81 -21.77
C ALA A 96 -4.85 -5.41 -20.45
N LEU A 97 -5.50 -5.23 -19.28
CA LEU A 97 -5.15 -6.01 -18.07
C LEU A 97 -5.47 -7.50 -18.26
N GLU A 98 -6.51 -7.81 -19.04
CA GLU A 98 -6.90 -9.19 -19.39
C GLU A 98 -5.97 -9.81 -20.45
N GLN A 99 -5.42 -9.00 -21.35
CA GLN A 99 -4.34 -9.42 -22.23
C GLN A 99 -3.02 -9.32 -21.46
N GLY A 100 -2.47 -10.44 -20.97
CA GLY A 100 -1.27 -10.48 -20.09
C GLY A 100 -0.04 -9.62 -20.48
N LEU A 101 -0.03 -9.02 -21.66
CA LEU A 101 0.84 -7.91 -22.10
C LEU A 101 0.85 -6.69 -21.15
N THR A 102 -0.27 -6.21 -20.62
CA THR A 102 -0.25 -5.03 -19.70
C THR A 102 0.34 -5.37 -18.35
N LEU A 103 0.03 -6.56 -17.84
CA LEU A 103 0.66 -7.08 -16.62
C LEU A 103 2.16 -7.32 -16.84
N THR A 104 2.55 -7.71 -18.05
CA THR A 104 3.98 -7.86 -18.42
C THR A 104 4.66 -6.50 -18.51
N ALA A 105 4.04 -5.50 -19.13
CA ALA A 105 4.55 -4.13 -19.19
C ALA A 105 4.70 -3.53 -17.79
N PHE A 106 3.68 -3.67 -16.95
CA PHE A 106 3.71 -3.27 -15.54
C PHE A 106 4.89 -3.88 -14.77
N MET A 107 5.16 -5.18 -14.95
CA MET A 107 6.28 -5.85 -14.30
C MET A 107 7.65 -5.47 -14.87
N ARG A 108 7.71 -4.92 -16.09
CA ARG A 108 8.95 -4.42 -16.71
C ARG A 108 9.30 -3.01 -16.27
N ASP A 109 8.28 -2.23 -15.89
CA ASP A 109 8.41 -0.82 -15.52
C ASP A 109 8.03 -0.61 -14.04
N LEU A 110 8.63 -1.42 -13.17
CA LEU A 110 8.48 -1.25 -11.72
C LEU A 110 9.17 0.05 -11.27
N PRO A 111 8.65 0.72 -10.23
CA PRO A 111 9.23 1.97 -9.76
C PRO A 111 10.66 1.79 -9.28
N GLN A 112 11.48 2.82 -9.47
CA GLN A 112 12.84 2.85 -8.94
C GLN A 112 12.78 2.93 -7.40
N VAL A 113 12.96 1.79 -6.75
CA VAL A 113 12.80 1.65 -5.29
C VAL A 113 13.70 2.62 -4.53
N ALA A 114 14.95 2.81 -4.96
CA ALA A 114 15.86 3.77 -4.34
C ALA A 114 15.33 5.21 -4.39
N VAL A 115 14.74 5.64 -5.51
CA VAL A 115 14.16 6.99 -5.65
C VAL A 115 12.98 7.18 -4.70
N LEU A 116 12.14 6.16 -4.50
CA LEU A 116 11.05 6.23 -3.52
C LEU A 116 11.60 6.43 -2.11
N VAL A 117 12.68 5.72 -1.76
CA VAL A 117 13.31 5.83 -0.43
C VAL A 117 13.95 7.21 -0.22
N GLU A 118 14.64 7.78 -1.22
CA GLU A 118 15.17 9.14 -1.12
C GLU A 118 14.07 10.18 -0.98
N ARG A 119 12.99 10.05 -1.77
CA ARG A 119 11.85 10.97 -1.66
C ARG A 119 11.20 10.88 -0.28
N ALA A 120 11.00 9.68 0.25
CA ALA A 120 10.47 9.50 1.60
C ALA A 120 11.35 10.14 2.67
N ALA A 121 12.68 10.11 2.52
CA ALA A 121 13.59 10.76 3.46
C ALA A 121 13.39 12.28 3.48
N LEU A 122 13.24 12.90 2.30
CA LEU A 122 12.97 14.34 2.18
C LEU A 122 11.63 14.73 2.83
N GLU A 123 10.58 13.94 2.59
CA GLU A 123 9.26 14.16 3.19
C GLU A 123 9.29 14.01 4.73
N LEU A 124 10.11 13.10 5.26
CA LEU A 124 10.33 12.98 6.71
C LEU A 124 11.09 14.18 7.28
N ASP A 125 12.12 14.66 6.58
CA ASP A 125 12.87 15.86 6.97
C ASP A 125 11.95 17.09 7.01
N ASP A 126 11.03 17.22 6.04
CA ASP A 126 10.00 18.26 6.00
C ASP A 126 9.01 18.13 7.16
N ALA A 127 8.52 16.92 7.45
CA ALA A 127 7.62 16.67 8.58
C ALA A 127 8.27 17.01 9.93
N GLU A 128 9.55 16.69 10.11
CA GLU A 128 10.34 17.02 11.30
C GLU A 128 10.64 18.51 11.39
N ARG A 129 10.86 19.20 10.27
CA ARG A 129 10.98 20.68 10.23
C ARG A 129 9.69 21.33 10.71
N HIS A 130 8.54 20.94 10.16
CA HIS A 130 7.25 21.47 10.60
C HIS A 130 6.92 21.14 12.05
N ALA A 131 7.32 19.96 12.54
CA ALA A 131 7.14 19.60 13.96
C ALA A 131 7.93 20.54 14.89
N ARG A 132 9.17 20.90 14.52
CA ARG A 132 9.98 21.87 15.28
C ARG A 132 9.38 23.27 15.25
N GLU A 133 8.96 23.74 14.07
CA GLU A 133 8.29 25.04 13.93
C GLU A 133 7.07 25.14 14.85
N ILE A 134 6.23 24.10 14.90
CA ILE A 134 5.06 24.03 15.79
C ILE A 134 5.47 24.07 17.28
N ALA A 135 6.55 23.40 17.66
CA ALA A 135 6.98 23.28 19.05
C ALA A 135 7.65 24.56 19.58
N GLU A 136 8.32 25.32 18.71
CA GLU A 136 9.15 26.48 19.09
C GLU A 136 8.43 27.82 18.93
N GLY A 137 7.38 27.89 18.12
CA GLY A 137 6.72 29.16 17.76
C GLY A 137 5.51 29.52 18.62
N ASP A 138 5.35 30.81 18.93
CA ASP A 138 4.06 31.41 19.27
C ASP A 138 3.28 31.63 17.96
N ILE A 139 2.50 30.62 17.57
CA ILE A 139 1.87 30.55 16.25
C ILE A 139 0.37 30.81 16.38
N GLY A 140 -0.14 31.77 15.61
CA GLY A 140 -1.57 32.02 15.50
C GLY A 140 -2.35 30.80 14.98
N PRO A 141 -3.65 30.67 15.32
CA PRO A 141 -4.42 29.44 15.11
C PRO A 141 -4.47 28.97 13.64
N GLU A 142 -4.57 29.90 12.68
CA GLU A 142 -4.58 29.55 11.25
C GLU A 142 -3.23 29.03 10.75
N ALA A 143 -2.14 29.60 11.25
CA ALA A 143 -0.80 29.16 10.86
C ALA A 143 -0.46 27.81 11.49
N LEU A 144 -0.92 27.57 12.72
CA LEU A 144 -0.81 26.28 13.39
C LEU A 144 -1.55 25.19 12.60
N ASP A 145 -2.79 25.44 12.21
CA ASP A 145 -3.62 24.53 11.42
C ASP A 145 -2.98 24.22 10.04
N ARG A 146 -2.42 25.23 9.36
CA ARG A 146 -1.65 25.00 8.11
C ARG A 146 -0.42 24.13 8.33
N LEU A 147 0.38 24.38 9.37
CA LEU A 147 1.58 23.62 9.66
C LEU A 147 1.27 22.18 10.08
N GLN A 148 0.19 21.96 10.84
CA GLN A 148 -0.28 20.63 11.19
C GLN A 148 -0.68 19.82 9.95
N ARG A 149 -1.42 20.43 9.03
CA ARG A 149 -1.76 19.78 7.75
C ARG A 149 -0.52 19.49 6.90
N ALA A 150 0.42 20.42 6.80
CA ALA A 150 1.66 20.22 6.05
C ALA A 150 2.47 19.06 6.64
N ARG A 151 2.65 19.03 7.96
CA ARG A 151 3.31 17.93 8.68
C ARG A 151 2.64 16.59 8.42
N HIS A 152 1.31 16.52 8.53
CA HIS A 152 0.58 15.27 8.30
C HIS A 152 0.65 14.83 6.83
N GLY A 153 0.57 15.77 5.89
CA GLY A 153 0.74 15.51 4.45
C GLY A 153 2.11 14.91 4.13
N ALA A 154 3.18 15.50 4.65
CA ALA A 154 4.55 15.01 4.45
C ALA A 154 4.74 13.61 5.06
N ALA A 155 4.23 13.37 6.28
CA ALA A 155 4.27 12.05 6.91
C ALA A 155 3.50 10.97 6.10
N LEU A 156 2.35 11.34 5.53
CA LEU A 156 1.57 10.44 4.66
C LEU A 156 2.32 10.12 3.36
N LEU A 157 2.90 11.12 2.69
CA LEU A 157 3.67 10.93 1.46
C LEU A 157 4.90 10.04 1.71
N ALA A 158 5.62 10.27 2.81
CA ALA A 158 6.70 9.40 3.25
C ALA A 158 6.21 7.95 3.45
N ALA A 159 5.10 7.75 4.16
CA ALA A 159 4.55 6.42 4.41
C ALA A 159 4.16 5.69 3.11
N VAL A 160 3.57 6.39 2.13
CA VAL A 160 3.26 5.85 0.80
C VAL A 160 4.52 5.32 0.13
N ASP A 161 5.56 6.12 0.10
CA ASP A 161 6.77 5.77 -0.63
C ASP A 161 7.57 4.67 0.04
N LEU A 162 7.66 4.68 1.37
CA LEU A 162 8.25 3.59 2.14
C LEU A 162 7.46 2.28 1.95
N ALA A 163 6.13 2.33 2.01
CA ALA A 163 5.30 1.15 1.80
C ALA A 163 5.46 0.59 0.38
N ARG A 164 5.47 1.46 -0.63
CA ARG A 164 5.75 1.06 -2.02
C ARG A 164 7.15 0.46 -2.15
N ALA A 165 8.18 1.13 -1.61
CA ALA A 165 9.54 0.65 -1.67
C ALA A 165 9.67 -0.77 -1.08
N CYS A 166 9.11 -0.99 0.10
CA CYS A 166 9.09 -2.29 0.76
C CYS A 166 8.29 -3.35 -0.02
N LEU A 167 7.19 -2.98 -0.66
CA LEU A 167 6.36 -3.90 -1.43
C LEU A 167 7.05 -4.37 -2.73
N TYR A 168 7.82 -3.48 -3.38
CA TYR A 168 8.46 -3.76 -4.67
C TYR A 168 9.88 -4.29 -4.57
N ALA A 169 10.57 -4.09 -3.43
CA ALA A 169 11.98 -4.36 -3.27
C ALA A 169 12.41 -5.77 -3.72
N ASP A 170 11.70 -6.83 -3.32
CA ASP A 170 12.11 -8.21 -3.60
C ASP A 170 11.87 -8.63 -5.07
N LEU A 171 11.33 -7.72 -5.89
CA LEU A 171 11.10 -7.92 -7.32
C LEU A 171 12.17 -7.26 -8.20
N VAL A 172 13.07 -6.45 -7.62
CA VAL A 172 14.12 -5.70 -8.34
C VAL A 172 15.52 -6.06 -7.84
N GLY A 173 16.54 -5.91 -8.69
CA GLY A 173 17.92 -6.36 -8.40
C GLY A 173 18.56 -5.69 -7.18
N ASP A 174 18.42 -4.37 -7.07
CA ASP A 174 19.04 -3.57 -5.99
C ASP A 174 18.07 -3.30 -4.81
N GLY A 175 16.98 -4.07 -4.73
CA GLY A 175 15.88 -3.77 -3.81
C GLY A 175 16.19 -4.03 -2.34
N ALA A 176 17.10 -4.95 -2.03
CA ALA A 176 17.41 -5.34 -0.64
C ALA A 176 17.94 -4.15 0.18
N ALA A 177 18.95 -3.44 -0.32
CA ALA A 177 19.52 -2.28 0.37
C ALA A 177 18.48 -1.17 0.54
N ALA A 178 17.65 -0.95 -0.49
CA ALA A 178 16.58 0.05 -0.42
C ALA A 178 15.49 -0.35 0.59
N LYS A 179 15.16 -1.64 0.71
CA LYS A 179 14.22 -2.18 1.70
C LYS A 179 14.73 -1.96 3.13
N ASP A 180 16.00 -2.25 3.39
CA ASP A 180 16.59 -2.04 4.71
C ASP A 180 16.62 -0.56 5.09
N ARG A 181 16.99 0.31 4.14
CA ARG A 181 16.91 1.76 4.34
C ARG A 181 15.48 2.23 4.58
N ALA A 182 14.50 1.72 3.83
CA ALA A 182 13.10 2.06 4.01
C ALA A 182 12.60 1.66 5.41
N ARG A 183 12.96 0.47 5.90
CA ARG A 183 12.62 0.02 7.26
C ARG A 183 13.26 0.90 8.33
N ALA A 184 14.50 1.33 8.14
CA ALA A 184 15.17 2.24 9.06
C ALA A 184 14.44 3.60 9.12
N LEU A 185 14.08 4.17 7.97
CA LEU A 185 13.33 5.42 7.88
C LEU A 185 11.92 5.33 8.44
N ALA A 186 11.26 4.17 8.32
CA ALA A 186 9.92 3.96 8.85
C ALA A 186 9.85 4.25 10.37
N SER A 187 10.92 4.03 11.12
CA SER A 187 10.95 4.35 12.56
C SER A 187 10.73 5.84 12.88
N ARG A 188 11.00 6.74 11.92
CA ARG A 188 10.81 8.19 12.03
C ARG A 188 9.36 8.64 11.82
N LEU A 189 8.49 7.76 11.29
CA LEU A 189 7.08 8.11 11.09
C LEU A 189 6.41 8.40 12.45
N PRO A 190 5.68 9.51 12.57
CA PRO A 190 5.17 9.99 13.86
C PRO A 190 4.07 9.09 14.41
N GLU A 191 3.24 8.51 13.54
CA GLU A 191 2.06 7.74 13.93
C GLU A 191 2.39 6.23 13.93
N PRO A 192 2.07 5.48 15.01
CA PRO A 192 2.23 4.02 15.05
C PRO A 192 1.55 3.32 13.87
N ARG A 193 0.37 3.79 13.48
CA ARG A 193 -0.39 3.28 12.35
C ARG A 193 0.38 3.33 11.03
N LEU A 194 1.03 4.46 10.72
CA LEU A 194 1.84 4.61 9.50
C LEU A 194 3.03 3.66 9.51
N ARG A 195 3.67 3.46 10.67
CA ARG A 195 4.74 2.48 10.85
C ARG A 195 4.25 1.06 10.57
N SER A 196 3.08 0.70 11.09
CA SER A 196 2.47 -0.61 10.86
C SER A 196 2.08 -0.83 9.39
N ILE A 197 1.64 0.20 8.68
CA ILE A 197 1.39 0.11 7.23
C ILE A 197 2.67 -0.26 6.47
N VAL A 198 3.80 0.40 6.78
CA VAL A 198 5.09 0.08 6.14
C VAL A 198 5.56 -1.32 6.53
N ALA A 199 5.38 -1.73 7.79
CA ALA A 199 5.69 -3.08 8.25
C ALA A 199 4.86 -4.14 7.51
N PHE A 200 3.55 -3.92 7.38
CA PHE A 200 2.64 -4.79 6.64
C PHE A 200 3.02 -4.89 5.15
N ALA A 201 3.37 -3.77 4.53
CA ALA A 201 3.86 -3.73 3.15
C ALA A 201 5.18 -4.51 2.98
N THR A 202 6.08 -4.45 3.98
CA THR A 202 7.34 -5.20 4.00
C THR A 202 7.13 -6.71 4.00
N MET A 203 6.23 -7.20 4.87
CA MET A 203 5.91 -8.62 4.96
C MET A 203 5.17 -9.10 3.71
N THR A 204 4.23 -8.30 3.21
CA THR A 204 3.51 -8.59 1.97
C THR A 204 4.45 -8.64 0.76
N GLY A 205 5.42 -7.71 0.69
CA GLY A 205 6.45 -7.68 -0.34
C GLY A 205 7.31 -8.95 -0.34
N ALA A 206 7.69 -9.46 0.84
CA ALA A 206 8.46 -10.70 0.99
C ALA A 206 7.71 -11.90 0.37
N VAL A 207 6.43 -12.08 0.72
CA VAL A 207 5.58 -13.14 0.16
C VAL A 207 5.47 -13.05 -1.37
N ILE A 208 5.34 -11.83 -1.91
CA ILE A 208 5.27 -11.62 -3.36
C ILE A 208 6.64 -11.88 -4.02
N GLY A 209 7.73 -11.53 -3.36
CA GLY A 209 9.10 -11.80 -3.79
C GLY A 209 9.36 -13.29 -3.93
N GLU A 210 8.95 -14.10 -2.95
CA GLU A 210 9.02 -15.57 -2.98
C GLU A 210 8.20 -16.17 -4.12
N LEU A 211 6.99 -15.66 -4.34
CA LEU A 211 6.16 -16.06 -5.47
C LEU A 211 6.87 -15.75 -6.80
N GLY A 212 7.49 -14.58 -6.91
CA GLY A 212 8.26 -14.15 -8.08
C GLY A 212 9.50 -15.01 -8.34
N SER A 213 10.26 -15.33 -7.29
CA SER A 213 11.45 -16.19 -7.39
C SER A 213 11.07 -17.62 -7.80
N THR A 214 10.01 -18.18 -7.20
CA THR A 214 9.47 -19.51 -7.53
C THR A 214 9.04 -19.58 -8.99
N ALA A 215 8.31 -18.57 -9.49
CA ALA A 215 7.88 -18.52 -10.88
C ALA A 215 9.08 -18.47 -11.87
N ARG A 216 10.13 -17.71 -11.53
CA ARG A 216 11.38 -17.66 -12.33
C ARG A 216 12.10 -19.01 -12.35
N ALA A 217 12.22 -19.68 -11.21
CA ALA A 217 12.87 -20.98 -11.10
C ALA A 217 12.17 -22.05 -11.95
N ILE A 218 10.83 -22.13 -11.87
CA ILE A 218 10.02 -23.04 -12.70
C ILE A 218 10.24 -22.74 -14.20
N SER A 219 10.20 -21.46 -14.58
CA SER A 219 10.37 -21.04 -15.98
C SER A 219 11.77 -21.32 -16.54
N ALA A 220 12.80 -21.34 -15.69
CA ALA A 220 14.16 -21.70 -16.08
C ALA A 220 14.28 -23.22 -16.27
N ALA A 221 13.72 -24.01 -15.34
CA ALA A 221 13.72 -25.48 -15.42
C ALA A 221 12.99 -26.01 -16.67
N LEU A 222 11.91 -25.35 -17.09
CA LEU A 222 11.17 -25.70 -18.30
C LEU A 222 11.90 -25.33 -19.60
N ARG A 223 12.85 -24.38 -19.58
CA ARG A 223 13.64 -23.95 -20.75
C ARG A 223 14.93 -24.75 -20.94
N GLY A 224 15.38 -25.46 -19.89
CA GLY A 224 16.55 -26.34 -19.94
C GLY A 224 16.22 -27.80 -20.28
N ARG A 225 14.98 -28.09 -20.67
CA ARG A 225 14.50 -29.38 -21.18
C ARG A 225 14.14 -29.22 -22.65
#